data_AF-W3WTQ5-F1
#
_entry.id   AF-W3WTQ5-F1
#
_cell.length_a   1.000
_cell.length_b   1.000
_cell.length_c   1.000
_cell.angle_alpha   90.00
_cell.angle_beta   90.00
_cell.angle_gamma   90.00
#
_symmetry.space_group_name_H-M   'P 1'
#
loop_
_entity.id
_entity.type
_entity.pdbx_description
1 polymer ?
#
loop_
_entity_poly.entity_id
_entity_poly.type
_entity_poly.pdbx_seq_one_letter_code
_entity_poly.pdbx_strand_id
1 'polypeptide(L)'
;MSKRPKAFLKQQAKPKQKKEQTFNSADDWLQAGVDYEEAAGKWRAGDSAKSMRFFQRSIEAYDQGLKAFPSSLDLAYNKARVLLEVATHPILVEQIKGPLINTLREALDAHRYALKLDPDNADALFNTAQVLTSIAEEVANDDDAPNQEALKLLHEASDLQAKCYSIQEMKLQESIEQERLANEQAASIETESEAAAAPAAEESHDHESHDDEEDEQWFTVVEPVTRDSLIDTLVAQLNTLTTFCSILTDNPEIAPPATLPMIEEHSTQLVQKIPSLVQDKPERLQEISFSKANFASVLLEAGFKTGKVDAATYKKERDAAFNVPELVSNGTAEIMLSNARSLLSFNSALADVYSNEGALRWNALTESIQHLATASKIQGIEQSELALTHLLRGDANLFLYALALPPVSHQSAITNAANLAKNAEVFYRNASKLSGAREEKAVAALRSTVSQHLQQQVAQGTPLDIGAIVSSSPSGPQWAVEQLEDMVAEGLLPQSLTI
;
A
#
# COMPACT_ATOMS: atom_id res chain seq x y z
N MET A 1 -64.74 -30.28 12.30
CA MET A 1 -64.72 -28.90 12.82
C MET A 1 -64.12 -27.98 11.78
N SER A 2 -64.89 -26.96 11.43
CA SER A 2 -64.62 -25.72 10.67
C SER A 2 -63.54 -25.67 9.58
N LYS A 3 -64.02 -25.63 8.33
CA LYS A 3 -63.43 -24.89 7.20
C LYS A 3 -63.79 -23.40 7.34
N ARG A 4 -62.88 -22.45 7.04
CA ARG A 4 -63.13 -21.33 6.09
C ARG A 4 -61.89 -20.41 5.89
N PRO A 5 -61.83 -19.67 4.75
CA PRO A 5 -60.62 -19.07 4.17
C PRO A 5 -60.65 -17.51 4.00
N LYS A 6 -59.52 -16.96 3.50
CA LYS A 6 -59.32 -15.73 2.67
C LYS A 6 -59.92 -14.37 3.11
N ALA A 7 -59.03 -13.39 3.33
CA ALA A 7 -59.10 -12.01 2.77
C ALA A 7 -57.78 -11.27 3.11
N PHE A 8 -56.83 -11.12 2.17
CA PHE A 8 -56.59 -9.88 1.44
C PHE A 8 -56.91 -8.59 2.21
N LEU A 9 -55.90 -7.98 2.82
CA LEU A 9 -55.74 -6.52 2.78
C LEU A 9 -54.37 -6.21 2.18
N LYS A 10 -54.38 -5.90 0.87
CA LYS A 10 -53.36 -5.08 0.23
C LYS A 10 -53.39 -3.73 0.97
N GLN A 11 -52.46 -3.49 1.89
CA GLN A 11 -52.02 -2.12 2.11
C GLN A 11 -51.19 -1.75 0.89
N GLN A 12 -51.82 -1.03 -0.04
CA GLN A 12 -51.11 -0.35 -1.11
C GLN A 12 -50.05 0.54 -0.44
N ALA A 13 -48.78 0.16 -0.59
CA ALA A 13 -47.69 1.08 -0.37
C ALA A 13 -47.96 2.29 -1.28
N LYS A 14 -48.27 3.44 -0.68
CA LYS A 14 -48.33 4.70 -1.42
C LYS A 14 -46.97 4.86 -2.11
N PRO A 15 -46.92 5.17 -3.42
CA PRO A 15 -45.65 5.46 -4.06
C PRO A 15 -45.04 6.63 -3.29
N LYS A 16 -43.84 6.44 -2.74
CA LYS A 16 -43.00 7.57 -2.32
C LYS A 16 -42.81 8.42 -3.57
N GLN A 17 -43.57 9.51 -3.67
CA GLN A 17 -43.25 10.57 -4.61
C GLN A 17 -41.80 10.95 -4.31
N LYS A 18 -40.92 10.79 -5.29
CA LYS A 18 -39.63 11.48 -5.29
C LYS A 18 -39.98 12.96 -5.18
N LYS A 19 -39.93 13.53 -3.98
CA LYS A 19 -39.70 14.97 -3.86
C LYS A 19 -38.37 15.18 -4.57
N GLU A 20 -38.37 16.00 -5.61
CA GLU A 20 -37.13 16.60 -6.09
C GLU A 20 -36.49 17.26 -4.87
N GLN A 21 -35.38 16.70 -4.38
CA GLN A 21 -34.54 17.39 -3.42
C GLN A 21 -33.99 18.60 -4.17
N THR A 22 -34.54 19.78 -3.88
CA THR A 22 -33.98 21.05 -4.32
C THR A 22 -32.80 21.37 -3.41
N PHE A 23 -31.59 21.29 -3.95
CA PHE A 23 -30.36 21.66 -3.25
C PHE A 23 -30.17 23.18 -3.37
N ASN A 24 -30.25 23.90 -2.25
CA ASN A 24 -30.21 25.36 -2.21
C ASN A 24 -28.90 25.91 -1.61
N SER A 25 -28.15 25.08 -0.88
CA SER A 25 -26.84 25.43 -0.29
C SER A 25 -25.74 24.43 -0.68
N ALA A 26 -24.49 24.79 -0.40
CA ALA A 26 -23.37 23.86 -0.51
C ALA A 26 -23.54 22.67 0.45
N ASP A 27 -24.07 22.92 1.66
CA ASP A 27 -24.31 21.90 2.68
C ASP A 27 -25.36 20.86 2.22
N ASP A 28 -26.39 21.28 1.48
CA ASP A 28 -27.39 20.35 0.94
C ASP A 28 -26.73 19.35 -0.04
N TRP A 29 -25.80 19.82 -0.87
CA TRP A 29 -25.03 18.97 -1.79
C TRP A 29 -24.03 18.09 -1.04
N LEU A 30 -23.38 18.65 -0.02
CA LEU A 30 -22.43 17.92 0.83
C LEU A 30 -23.14 16.75 1.51
N GLN A 31 -24.27 17.00 2.14
CA GLN A 31 -25.07 15.97 2.81
C GLN A 31 -25.53 14.89 1.82
N ALA A 32 -25.95 15.25 0.61
CA ALA A 32 -26.34 14.27 -0.40
C ALA A 32 -25.17 13.37 -0.84
N GLY A 33 -23.97 13.95 -0.97
CA GLY A 33 -22.76 13.20 -1.26
C GLY A 33 -22.43 12.21 -0.14
N VAL A 34 -22.46 12.66 1.11
CA VAL A 34 -22.23 11.84 2.31
C VAL A 34 -23.27 10.70 2.42
N ASP A 35 -24.55 10.98 2.20
CA ASP A 35 -25.61 9.96 2.19
C ASP A 35 -25.35 8.85 1.16
N TYR A 36 -24.80 9.21 0.00
CA TYR A 36 -24.40 8.24 -1.01
C TYR A 36 -23.16 7.45 -0.61
N GLU A 37 -22.17 8.06 0.04
CA GLU A 37 -21.00 7.36 0.56
C GLU A 37 -21.36 6.34 1.66
N GLU A 38 -22.20 6.74 2.61
CA GLU A 38 -22.70 5.82 3.64
C GLU A 38 -23.48 4.65 3.01
N ALA A 39 -24.28 4.94 1.98
CA ALA A 39 -24.96 3.90 1.23
C ALA A 39 -23.96 2.99 0.51
N ALA A 40 -22.90 3.53 -0.07
CA ALA A 40 -21.85 2.76 -0.73
C ALA A 40 -21.14 1.81 0.25
N GLY A 41 -20.77 2.30 1.44
CA GLY A 41 -20.13 1.51 2.49
C GLY A 41 -20.93 0.29 2.91
N LYS A 42 -22.27 0.41 2.98
CA LYS A 42 -23.18 -0.71 3.32
C LYS A 42 -23.15 -1.87 2.31
N TRP A 43 -22.81 -1.61 1.05
CA TRP A 43 -22.73 -2.64 0.01
C TRP A 43 -21.30 -3.15 -0.23
N ARG A 44 -20.28 -2.50 0.35
CA ARG A 44 -18.86 -2.72 0.02
C ARG A 44 -18.42 -4.18 0.14
N ALA A 45 -18.77 -4.86 1.23
CA ALA A 45 -18.37 -6.25 1.49
C ALA A 45 -19.23 -7.32 0.76
N GLY A 46 -20.31 -6.93 0.08
CA GLY A 46 -21.27 -7.88 -0.50
C GLY A 46 -21.51 -7.70 -2.00
N ASP A 47 -21.80 -6.47 -2.44
CA ASP A 47 -22.07 -6.13 -3.83
C ASP A 47 -21.21 -4.92 -4.20
N SER A 48 -19.95 -5.20 -4.55
CA SER A 48 -18.94 -4.20 -4.92
C SER A 48 -19.39 -3.34 -6.10
N ALA A 49 -20.02 -3.95 -7.11
CA ALA A 49 -20.59 -3.25 -8.26
C ALA A 49 -21.67 -2.24 -7.84
N LYS A 50 -22.51 -2.59 -6.87
CA LYS A 50 -23.51 -1.67 -6.33
C LYS A 50 -22.91 -0.60 -5.42
N SER A 51 -21.91 -0.95 -4.61
CA SER A 51 -21.12 0.02 -3.84
C SER A 51 -20.52 1.09 -4.76
N MET A 52 -19.85 0.66 -5.84
CA MET A 52 -19.29 1.54 -6.87
C MET A 52 -20.33 2.49 -7.48
N ARG A 53 -21.56 2.00 -7.77
CA ARG A 53 -22.64 2.86 -8.28
C ARG A 53 -23.07 3.95 -7.29
N PHE A 54 -22.96 3.72 -5.98
CA PHE A 54 -23.26 4.74 -4.98
C PHE A 54 -22.11 5.74 -4.87
N PHE A 55 -20.86 5.30 -4.90
CA PHE A 55 -19.72 6.23 -4.98
C PHE A 55 -19.79 7.12 -6.21
N GLN A 56 -20.13 6.58 -7.39
CA GLN A 56 -20.33 7.39 -8.59
C GLN A 56 -21.40 8.48 -8.40
N ARG A 57 -22.49 8.16 -7.69
CA ARG A 57 -23.54 9.16 -7.38
C ARG A 57 -23.07 10.22 -6.38
N SER A 58 -22.22 9.84 -5.43
CA SER A 58 -21.58 10.80 -4.52
C SER A 58 -20.71 11.78 -5.31
N ILE A 59 -19.84 11.28 -6.19
CA ILE A 59 -19.02 12.10 -7.09
C ILE A 59 -19.89 13.03 -7.95
N GLU A 60 -20.97 12.51 -8.54
CA GLU A 60 -21.92 13.32 -9.33
C GLU A 60 -22.60 14.42 -8.52
N ALA A 61 -22.92 14.15 -7.24
CA ALA A 61 -23.51 15.14 -6.34
C ALA A 61 -22.50 16.26 -6.02
N TYR A 62 -21.26 15.91 -5.68
CA TYR A 62 -20.21 16.89 -5.45
C TYR A 62 -19.89 17.71 -6.70
N ASP A 63 -19.88 17.10 -7.89
CA ASP A 63 -19.68 17.81 -9.15
C ASP A 63 -20.80 18.83 -9.43
N GLN A 64 -22.05 18.48 -9.14
CA GLN A 64 -23.17 19.41 -9.29
C GLN A 64 -23.10 20.53 -8.25
N GLY A 65 -22.74 20.19 -7.02
CA GLY A 65 -22.49 21.16 -5.95
C GLY A 65 -21.39 22.16 -6.33
N LEU A 66 -20.25 21.70 -6.84
CA LEU A 66 -19.13 22.55 -7.25
C LEU A 66 -19.45 23.45 -8.44
N LYS A 67 -20.37 23.05 -9.33
CA LYS A 67 -20.87 23.94 -10.40
C LYS A 67 -21.65 25.14 -9.82
N ALA A 68 -22.39 24.93 -8.75
CA ALA A 68 -23.15 25.99 -8.08
C ALA A 68 -22.30 26.78 -7.08
N PHE A 69 -21.38 26.11 -6.39
CA PHE A 69 -20.57 26.62 -5.28
C PHE A 69 -19.09 26.30 -5.51
N PRO A 70 -18.42 26.91 -6.51
CA PRO A 70 -17.07 26.53 -6.90
C PRO A 70 -16.02 26.78 -5.81
N SER A 71 -16.26 27.70 -4.88
CA SER A 71 -15.32 28.00 -3.78
C SER A 71 -15.51 27.12 -2.54
N SER A 72 -16.41 26.12 -2.57
CA SER A 72 -16.62 25.23 -1.44
C SER A 72 -15.47 24.23 -1.33
N LEU A 73 -14.65 24.39 -0.28
CA LEU A 73 -13.57 23.47 0.02
C LEU A 73 -14.10 22.07 0.38
N ASP A 74 -15.18 21.99 1.17
CA ASP A 74 -15.73 20.70 1.60
C ASP A 74 -16.21 19.85 0.44
N LEU A 75 -16.91 20.44 -0.53
CA LEU A 75 -17.34 19.73 -1.74
C LEU A 75 -16.13 19.30 -2.58
N ALA A 76 -15.12 20.17 -2.71
CA ALA A 76 -13.90 19.86 -3.46
C ALA A 76 -13.11 18.72 -2.83
N TYR A 77 -12.88 18.80 -1.53
CA TYR A 77 -12.12 17.82 -0.76
C TYR A 77 -12.83 16.47 -0.71
N ASN A 78 -14.13 16.43 -0.44
CA ASN A 78 -14.87 15.17 -0.40
C ASN A 78 -14.96 14.49 -1.76
N LYS A 79 -15.13 15.26 -2.86
CA LYS A 79 -15.01 14.70 -4.22
C LYS A 79 -13.67 14.02 -4.42
N ALA A 80 -12.58 14.72 -4.08
CA ALA A 80 -11.23 14.24 -4.27
C ALA A 80 -10.96 12.97 -3.44
N ARG A 81 -11.35 12.96 -2.16
CA ARG A 81 -11.24 11.81 -1.26
C ARG A 81 -11.99 10.58 -1.80
N VAL A 82 -13.22 10.74 -2.27
CA VAL A 82 -14.01 9.62 -2.81
C VAL A 82 -13.39 9.06 -4.10
N LEU A 83 -12.86 9.92 -4.97
CA LEU A 83 -12.14 9.47 -6.17
C LEU A 83 -10.89 8.65 -5.80
N LEU A 84 -10.10 9.11 -4.82
CA LEU A 84 -8.95 8.36 -4.30
C LEU A 84 -9.37 7.01 -3.69
N GLU A 85 -10.44 6.97 -2.88
CA GLU A 85 -10.96 5.73 -2.29
C GLU A 85 -11.38 4.73 -3.37
N VAL A 86 -12.11 5.19 -4.39
CA VAL A 86 -12.53 4.37 -5.53
C VAL A 86 -11.33 3.80 -6.29
N ALA A 87 -10.27 4.61 -6.46
CA ALA A 87 -9.07 4.22 -7.20
C ALA A 87 -8.14 3.26 -6.44
N THR A 88 -8.18 3.25 -5.10
CA THR A 88 -7.19 2.52 -4.28
C THR A 88 -7.78 1.38 -3.46
N HIS A 89 -9.09 1.36 -3.19
CA HIS A 89 -9.68 0.32 -2.38
C HIS A 89 -9.70 -1.04 -3.14
N PRO A 90 -9.14 -2.13 -2.58
CA PRO A 90 -8.95 -3.41 -3.30
C PRO A 90 -10.22 -4.00 -3.93
N ILE A 91 -11.36 -3.84 -3.26
CA ILE A 91 -12.66 -4.33 -3.78
C ILE A 91 -13.25 -3.41 -4.87
N LEU A 92 -12.96 -2.10 -4.82
CA LEU A 92 -13.58 -1.11 -5.70
C LEU A 92 -12.78 -0.97 -7.00
N VAL A 93 -11.45 -1.04 -6.93
CA VAL A 93 -10.57 -0.90 -8.09
C VAL A 93 -10.94 -1.91 -9.20
N GLU A 94 -11.32 -3.14 -8.84
CA GLU A 94 -11.78 -4.17 -9.77
C GLU A 94 -13.08 -3.81 -10.54
N GLN A 95 -13.84 -2.83 -10.05
CA GLN A 95 -15.10 -2.38 -10.67
C GLN A 95 -14.91 -1.19 -11.61
N ILE A 96 -13.71 -0.62 -11.68
CA ILE A 96 -13.39 0.51 -12.56
C ILE A 96 -13.52 0.08 -14.03
N LYS A 97 -14.16 0.93 -14.83
CA LYS A 97 -14.34 0.70 -16.27
C LYS A 97 -13.26 1.44 -17.04
N GLY A 98 -12.25 0.72 -17.49
CA GLY A 98 -11.13 1.26 -18.25
C GLY A 98 -9.84 1.34 -17.42
N PRO A 99 -8.80 2.00 -17.96
CA PRO A 99 -7.50 2.08 -17.30
C PRO A 99 -7.55 2.80 -15.96
N LEU A 100 -6.97 2.20 -14.91
CA LEU A 100 -6.89 2.76 -13.55
C LEU A 100 -6.27 4.16 -13.53
N ILE A 101 -5.21 4.34 -14.32
CA ILE A 101 -4.50 5.62 -14.48
C ILE A 101 -5.42 6.81 -14.79
N ASN A 102 -6.54 6.60 -15.51
CA ASN A 102 -7.48 7.68 -15.80
C ASN A 102 -8.23 8.15 -14.55
N THR A 103 -8.69 7.21 -13.72
CA THR A 103 -9.37 7.52 -12.45
C THR A 103 -8.41 8.19 -11.47
N LEU A 104 -7.15 7.73 -11.42
CA LEU A 104 -6.13 8.36 -10.58
C LEU A 104 -5.81 9.81 -11.03
N ARG A 105 -5.72 10.06 -12.34
CA ARG A 105 -5.54 11.43 -12.87
C ARG A 105 -6.74 12.33 -12.54
N GLU A 106 -7.97 11.80 -12.61
CA GLU A 106 -9.16 12.54 -12.17
C GLU A 106 -9.12 12.86 -10.67
N ALA A 107 -8.69 11.90 -9.83
CA ALA A 107 -8.48 12.13 -8.41
C ALA A 107 -7.43 13.23 -8.17
N LEU A 108 -6.32 13.21 -8.91
CA LEU A 108 -5.26 14.22 -8.80
C LEU A 108 -5.78 15.62 -9.15
N ASP A 109 -6.54 15.75 -10.22
CA ASP A 109 -7.11 17.04 -10.63
C ASP A 109 -8.10 17.58 -9.58
N ALA A 110 -8.93 16.71 -9.00
CA ALA A 110 -9.82 17.08 -7.90
C ALA A 110 -9.06 17.52 -6.64
N HIS A 111 -7.99 16.81 -6.28
CA HIS A 111 -7.12 17.15 -5.16
C HIS A 111 -6.38 18.48 -5.37
N ARG A 112 -5.84 18.71 -6.56
CA ARG A 112 -5.22 20.00 -6.94
C ARG A 112 -6.24 21.14 -6.90
N TYR A 113 -7.49 20.88 -7.26
CA TYR A 113 -8.56 21.87 -7.12
C TYR A 113 -8.82 22.22 -5.64
N ALA A 114 -8.88 21.22 -4.75
CA ALA A 114 -9.02 21.45 -3.30
C ALA A 114 -7.83 22.24 -2.73
N LEU A 115 -6.59 21.88 -3.08
CA LEU A 115 -5.38 22.61 -2.66
C LEU A 115 -5.29 24.03 -3.22
N LYS A 116 -5.95 24.31 -4.35
CA LYS A 116 -6.05 25.69 -4.86
C LYS A 116 -6.96 26.55 -3.97
N LEU A 117 -7.98 25.95 -3.35
CA LEU A 117 -8.88 26.65 -2.43
C LEU A 117 -8.23 26.83 -1.04
N ASP A 118 -7.53 25.81 -0.56
CA ASP A 118 -6.75 25.86 0.68
C ASP A 118 -5.39 25.15 0.52
N PRO A 119 -4.32 25.92 0.24
CA PRO A 119 -2.98 25.35 0.02
C PRO A 119 -2.34 24.71 1.26
N ASP A 120 -2.84 25.01 2.46
CA ASP A 120 -2.29 24.55 3.74
C ASP A 120 -3.20 23.50 4.40
N ASN A 121 -4.19 22.99 3.66
CA ASN A 121 -5.02 21.88 4.10
C ASN A 121 -4.19 20.59 4.20
N ALA A 122 -3.87 20.16 5.43
CA ALA A 122 -3.01 19.00 5.68
C ALA A 122 -3.55 17.71 5.06
N ASP A 123 -4.87 17.45 5.15
CA ASP A 123 -5.45 16.23 4.62
C ASP A 123 -5.46 16.21 3.09
N ALA A 124 -5.73 17.35 2.46
CA ALA A 124 -5.60 17.49 1.01
C ALA A 124 -4.15 17.31 0.58
N LEU A 125 -3.16 17.85 1.30
CA LEU A 125 -1.74 17.65 0.99
C LEU A 125 -1.35 16.17 1.09
N PHE A 126 -1.73 15.50 2.19
CA PHE A 126 -1.47 14.09 2.42
C PHE A 126 -2.09 13.21 1.31
N ASN A 127 -3.38 13.39 1.03
CA ASN A 127 -4.09 12.59 0.02
C ASN A 127 -3.59 12.90 -1.40
N THR A 128 -3.23 14.15 -1.72
CA THR A 128 -2.63 14.50 -3.02
C THR A 128 -1.33 13.73 -3.24
N ALA A 129 -0.48 13.67 -2.21
CA ALA A 129 0.77 12.91 -2.30
C ALA A 129 0.51 11.41 -2.49
N GLN A 130 -0.49 10.82 -1.81
CA GLN A 130 -0.87 9.42 -2.03
C GLN A 130 -1.32 9.15 -3.47
N VAL A 131 -2.12 10.05 -4.06
CA VAL A 131 -2.52 9.94 -5.48
C VAL A 131 -1.29 10.00 -6.38
N LEU A 132 -0.38 10.96 -6.16
CA LEU A 132 0.84 11.09 -6.95
C LEU A 132 1.72 9.84 -6.88
N THR A 133 1.90 9.26 -5.69
CA THR A 133 2.63 7.99 -5.51
C THR A 133 1.94 6.86 -6.26
N SER A 134 0.60 6.75 -6.18
CA SER A 134 -0.16 5.72 -6.89
C SER A 134 -0.06 5.87 -8.42
N ILE A 135 -0.10 7.10 -8.94
CA ILE A 135 0.12 7.37 -10.37
C ILE A 135 1.55 6.99 -10.77
N ALA A 136 2.55 7.29 -9.95
CA ALA A 136 3.93 6.95 -10.23
C ALA A 136 4.15 5.44 -10.32
N GLU A 137 3.49 4.66 -9.46
CA GLU A 137 3.51 3.19 -9.50
C GLU A 137 2.88 2.65 -10.78
N GLU A 138 1.70 3.15 -11.16
CA GLU A 138 1.05 2.77 -12.41
C GLU A 138 1.86 3.15 -13.66
N VAL A 139 2.51 4.32 -13.65
CA VAL A 139 3.39 4.76 -14.74
C VAL A 139 4.65 3.91 -14.82
N ALA A 140 5.23 3.52 -13.67
CA ALA A 140 6.43 2.68 -13.65
C ALA A 140 6.18 1.23 -14.09
N ASN A 141 4.94 0.74 -13.94
CA ASN A 141 4.52 -0.58 -14.40
C ASN A 141 4.12 -0.62 -15.88
N ASP A 142 4.07 0.53 -16.56
CA ASP A 142 3.76 0.62 -17.99
C ASP A 142 5.08 0.75 -18.77
N ASP A 143 5.48 -0.34 -19.45
CA ASP A 143 6.72 -0.42 -20.24
C ASP A 143 6.81 0.66 -21.34
N ASP A 144 5.66 1.18 -21.80
CA ASP A 144 5.59 2.22 -22.82
C ASP A 144 5.63 3.65 -22.23
N ALA A 145 5.50 3.79 -20.92
CA ALA A 145 5.44 5.10 -20.27
C ALA A 145 6.83 5.65 -19.91
N PRO A 146 7.02 6.98 -19.98
CA PRO A 146 8.31 7.58 -19.65
C PRO A 146 8.51 7.54 -18.13
N ASN A 147 9.37 6.66 -17.63
CA ASN A 147 9.73 6.55 -16.21
C ASN A 147 10.20 7.89 -15.56
N GLN A 148 10.63 8.88 -16.36
CA GLN A 148 10.90 10.24 -15.89
C GLN A 148 9.64 10.97 -15.34
N GLU A 149 8.45 10.64 -15.83
CA GLU A 149 7.19 11.15 -15.29
C GLU A 149 6.96 10.62 -13.87
N ALA A 150 7.16 9.32 -13.64
CA ALA A 150 7.06 8.72 -12.31
C ALA A 150 7.99 9.40 -11.28
N LEU A 151 9.25 9.65 -11.65
CA LEU A 151 10.19 10.34 -10.75
C LEU A 151 9.74 11.78 -10.41
N LYS A 152 9.17 12.52 -11.37
CA LYS A 152 8.63 13.87 -11.12
C LYS A 152 7.44 13.85 -10.17
N LEU A 153 6.54 12.89 -10.35
CA LEU A 153 5.38 12.70 -9.48
C LEU A 153 5.81 12.37 -8.05
N LEU A 154 6.82 11.51 -7.87
CA LEU A 154 7.35 11.16 -6.54
C LEU A 154 8.10 12.30 -5.87
N HIS A 155 8.80 13.15 -6.64
CA HIS A 155 9.36 14.40 -6.11
C HIS A 155 8.24 15.33 -5.60
N GLU A 156 7.20 15.57 -6.40
CA GLU A 156 6.05 16.38 -5.98
C GLU A 156 5.36 15.78 -4.75
N ALA A 157 5.18 14.46 -4.70
CA ALA A 157 4.60 13.77 -3.54
C ALA A 157 5.44 13.98 -2.27
N SER A 158 6.76 13.86 -2.38
CA SER A 158 7.68 14.05 -1.26
C SER A 158 7.64 15.48 -0.71
N ASP A 159 7.58 16.48 -1.59
CA ASP A 159 7.47 17.89 -1.20
C ASP A 159 6.13 18.19 -0.49
N LEU A 160 5.03 17.64 -1.02
CA LEU A 160 3.70 17.80 -0.40
C LEU A 160 3.62 17.10 0.96
N GLN A 161 4.21 15.91 1.11
CA GLN A 161 4.27 15.21 2.40
C GLN A 161 5.14 15.95 3.42
N ALA A 162 6.29 16.48 3.01
CA ALA A 162 7.13 17.29 3.89
C ALA A 162 6.37 18.53 4.39
N LYS A 163 5.65 19.22 3.48
CA LYS A 163 4.78 20.35 3.84
C LYS A 163 3.66 19.92 4.79
N CYS A 164 2.97 18.82 4.50
CA CYS A 164 1.92 18.25 5.34
C CYS A 164 2.44 17.98 6.76
N TYR A 165 3.57 17.28 6.87
CA TYR A 165 4.20 16.95 8.14
C TYR A 165 4.51 18.22 8.94
N SER A 166 5.10 19.25 8.33
CA SER A 166 5.40 20.51 9.02
C SER A 166 4.15 21.22 9.55
N ILE A 167 3.05 21.22 8.80
CA ILE A 167 1.77 21.80 9.24
C ILE A 167 1.18 20.98 10.39
N GLN A 168 1.21 19.65 10.29
CA GLN A 168 0.73 18.77 11.35
C GLN A 168 1.56 18.93 12.64
N GLU A 169 2.88 19.04 12.53
CA GLU A 169 3.79 19.23 13.67
C GLU A 169 3.51 20.56 14.37
N MET A 170 3.28 21.64 13.61
CA MET A 170 2.86 22.94 14.13
C MET A 170 1.52 22.84 14.87
N LYS A 171 0.49 22.26 14.24
CA LYS A 171 -0.85 22.13 14.83
C LYS A 171 -0.86 21.28 16.10
N LEU A 172 -0.08 20.20 16.12
CA LEU A 172 0.07 19.37 17.32
C LEU A 172 0.72 20.18 18.47
N GLN A 173 1.78 20.92 18.16
CA GLN A 173 2.45 21.75 19.16
C GLN A 173 1.55 22.86 19.71
N GLU A 174 0.76 23.49 18.84
CA GLU A 174 -0.25 24.48 19.24
C GLU A 174 -1.31 23.87 20.16
N SER A 175 -1.82 22.67 19.82
CA SER A 175 -2.80 21.97 20.65
C SER A 175 -2.25 21.62 22.03
N ILE A 176 -1.01 21.14 22.12
CA ILE A 176 -0.34 20.81 23.39
C ILE A 176 -0.16 22.07 24.24
N GLU A 177 0.23 23.18 23.63
CA GLU A 177 0.43 24.45 24.34
C GLU A 177 -0.90 25.04 24.83
N GLN A 178 -1.96 24.95 24.03
CA GLN A 178 -3.31 25.36 24.44
C GLN A 178 -3.80 24.53 25.63
N GLU A 179 -3.59 23.21 25.61
CA GLU A 179 -3.93 22.33 26.73
C GLU A 179 -3.13 22.68 27.99
N ARG A 180 -1.82 22.94 27.86
CA ARG A 180 -0.96 23.36 28.97
C ARG A 180 -1.47 24.65 29.62
N LEU A 181 -1.78 25.68 28.81
CA LEU A 181 -2.29 26.96 29.30
C LEU A 181 -3.67 26.81 29.96
N ALA A 182 -4.56 25.99 29.38
CA ALA A 182 -5.87 25.70 29.96
C ALA A 182 -5.75 24.99 31.32
N ASN A 183 -4.85 24.02 31.44
CA ASN A 183 -4.59 23.31 32.70
C ASN A 183 -3.98 24.22 33.78
N GLU A 184 -3.11 25.16 33.40
CA GLU A 184 -2.55 26.16 34.33
C GLU A 184 -3.61 27.16 34.80
N GLN A 185 -4.53 27.56 33.93
CA GLN A 185 -5.67 28.40 34.29
C GLN A 185 -6.65 27.66 35.21
N ALA A 186 -6.94 26.39 34.94
CA ALA A 186 -7.80 25.58 35.80
C ALA A 186 -7.18 25.39 37.21
N ALA A 187 -5.88 25.08 37.27
CA ALA A 187 -5.17 24.90 38.55
C ALA A 187 -5.09 26.20 39.36
N SER A 188 -4.93 27.36 38.72
CA SER A 188 -4.94 28.66 39.42
C SER A 188 -6.30 29.03 40.00
N ILE A 189 -7.40 28.67 39.33
CA ILE A 189 -8.77 28.86 39.84
C ILE A 189 -9.05 27.93 41.05
N GLU A 190 -8.58 26.68 41.01
CA GLU A 190 -8.72 25.76 42.15
C GLU A 190 -7.97 26.28 43.39
N THR A 191 -6.78 26.85 43.20
CA THR A 191 -5.96 27.41 44.29
C THR A 191 -6.57 28.67 44.92
N GLU A 192 -7.28 29.50 44.14
CA GLU A 192 -8.01 30.67 44.65
C GLU A 192 -9.32 30.28 45.38
N SER A 193 -9.97 29.17 44.98
CA SER A 193 -11.19 28.69 45.65
C SER A 193 -10.93 28.06 47.02
N GLU A 194 -9.78 27.40 47.23
CA GLU A 194 -9.41 26.83 48.53
C GLU A 194 -8.99 27.90 49.56
N ALA A 195 -8.58 29.09 49.11
CA ALA A 195 -8.26 30.21 50.00
C ALA A 195 -9.50 30.98 50.50
N ALA A 196 -10.70 30.71 49.96
CA ALA A 196 -11.94 31.44 50.24
C ALA A 196 -12.99 30.65 51.05
N ALA A 197 -12.66 29.50 51.62
CA ALA A 197 -13.63 28.68 52.36
C ALA A 197 -13.81 29.10 53.84
N ALA A 198 -14.78 29.99 54.11
CA ALA A 198 -15.55 30.07 55.37
C ALA A 198 -16.87 30.86 55.18
N PRO A 199 -17.95 30.58 55.94
CA PRO A 199 -19.27 30.30 55.38
C PRO A 199 -20.32 31.41 55.55
N ALA A 200 -21.28 31.50 54.62
CA ALA A 200 -22.64 32.02 54.81
C ALA A 200 -23.49 31.56 53.61
N ALA A 201 -24.44 30.65 53.80
CA ALA A 201 -25.84 30.89 54.17
C ALA A 201 -26.74 30.98 52.93
N GLU A 202 -27.72 30.07 52.92
CA GLU A 202 -28.79 29.92 51.94
C GLU A 202 -29.56 31.22 51.71
N GLU A 203 -29.78 31.58 50.46
CA GLU A 203 -31.04 32.24 50.08
C GLU A 203 -31.40 31.88 48.63
N SER A 204 -32.66 31.48 48.50
CA SER A 204 -33.32 31.05 47.28
C SER A 204 -33.79 32.28 46.51
N HIS A 205 -33.61 32.29 45.19
CA HIS A 205 -34.44 33.12 44.34
C HIS A 205 -34.66 32.47 42.96
N ASP A 206 -35.92 32.11 42.72
CA ASP A 206 -36.53 31.79 41.43
C ASP A 206 -36.67 33.05 40.53
N HIS A 207 -36.89 32.76 39.24
CA HIS A 207 -37.24 33.62 38.08
C HIS A 207 -36.03 34.08 37.23
N GLU A 208 -36.02 33.97 35.90
CA GLU A 208 -37.07 33.63 34.93
C GLU A 208 -36.39 33.22 33.61
N SER A 209 -36.97 32.23 32.94
CA SER A 209 -36.56 31.75 31.62
C SER A 209 -36.84 32.80 30.55
N HIS A 210 -35.79 33.33 29.92
CA HIS A 210 -35.88 33.93 28.61
C HIS A 210 -35.47 32.89 27.57
N ASP A 211 -36.47 32.46 26.77
CA ASP A 211 -36.28 31.80 25.48
C ASP A 211 -35.52 32.77 24.58
N ASP A 212 -34.21 32.61 24.49
CA ASP A 212 -33.44 33.02 23.33
C ASP A 212 -33.29 31.79 22.44
N GLU A 213 -33.92 31.84 21.27
CA GLU A 213 -33.64 30.94 20.15
C GLU A 213 -32.18 31.17 19.75
N GLU A 214 -31.26 30.49 20.44
CA GLU A 214 -29.86 30.41 20.04
C GLU A 214 -29.81 29.68 18.70
N ASP A 215 -29.50 30.44 17.65
CA ASP A 215 -29.07 29.96 16.36
C ASP A 215 -28.19 28.71 16.56
N GLU A 216 -28.64 27.55 16.08
CA GLU A 216 -27.87 26.31 16.07
C GLU A 216 -26.64 26.51 15.15
N GLN A 217 -25.63 27.19 15.67
CA GLN A 217 -24.34 27.38 15.05
C GLN A 217 -23.62 26.04 15.11
N TRP A 218 -23.73 25.26 14.03
CA TRP A 218 -23.02 24.01 13.87
C TRP A 218 -21.51 24.26 13.99
N PHE A 219 -20.95 23.96 15.16
CA PHE A 219 -19.51 23.98 15.38
C PHE A 219 -18.92 22.82 14.57
N THR A 220 -18.15 23.13 13.52
CA THR A 220 -17.38 22.13 12.80
C THR A 220 -16.31 21.60 13.76
N VAL A 221 -16.54 20.40 14.31
CA VAL A 221 -15.52 19.71 15.12
C VAL A 221 -14.41 19.30 14.16
N VAL A 222 -13.38 20.15 14.05
CA VAL A 222 -12.15 19.79 13.35
C VAL A 222 -11.43 18.78 14.22
N GLU A 223 -11.22 17.56 13.72
CA GLU A 223 -10.44 16.56 14.44
C GLU A 223 -9.02 17.09 14.70
N PRO A 224 -8.53 17.04 15.95
CA PRO A 224 -7.22 17.58 16.27
C PRO A 224 -6.14 16.72 15.63
N VAL A 225 -5.08 17.37 15.15
CA VAL A 225 -3.87 16.65 14.71
C VAL A 225 -3.27 15.94 15.92
N THR A 226 -3.01 14.65 15.76
CA THR A 226 -2.44 13.83 16.83
C THR A 226 -1.05 13.32 16.45
N ARG A 227 -0.37 12.64 17.38
CA ARG A 227 0.83 11.88 17.05
C ARG A 227 0.57 10.78 16.05
N ASP A 228 -0.63 10.18 16.02
CA ASP A 228 -0.98 9.19 15.01
C ASP A 228 -0.97 9.81 13.61
N SER A 229 -1.51 11.03 13.46
CA SER A 229 -1.46 11.76 12.18
C SER A 229 -0.03 11.97 11.67
N LEU A 230 0.92 12.27 12.58
CA LEU A 230 2.34 12.40 12.21
C LEU A 230 2.98 11.06 11.86
N ILE A 231 2.60 9.98 12.56
CA ILE A 231 3.07 8.63 12.25
C ILE A 231 2.57 8.19 10.89
N ASP A 232 1.30 8.42 10.56
CA ASP A 232 0.69 8.08 9.27
C ASP A 232 1.41 8.81 8.12
N THR A 233 1.70 10.10 8.29
CA THR A 233 2.50 10.89 7.33
C THR A 233 3.92 10.36 7.21
N LEU A 234 4.59 10.02 8.30
CA LEU A 234 5.95 9.48 8.27
C LEU A 234 6.00 8.12 7.55
N VAL A 235 5.04 7.23 7.81
CA VAL A 235 4.92 5.94 7.12
C VAL A 235 4.67 6.15 5.63
N ALA A 236 3.77 7.07 5.26
CA ALA A 236 3.51 7.42 3.86
C ALA A 236 4.76 7.97 3.15
N GLN A 237 5.57 8.78 3.85
CA GLN A 237 6.86 9.26 3.33
C GLN A 237 7.85 8.12 3.10
N LEU A 238 8.00 7.20 4.04
CA LEU A 238 8.87 6.02 3.87
C LEU A 238 8.42 5.15 2.69
N ASN A 239 7.12 4.94 2.53
CA ASN A 239 6.58 4.17 1.41
C ASN A 239 6.83 4.88 0.07
N THR A 240 6.64 6.20 0.02
CA THR A 240 6.93 7.00 -1.18
C THR A 240 8.41 6.94 -1.56
N LEU A 241 9.31 7.05 -0.58
CA LEU A 241 10.75 6.89 -0.80
C LEU A 241 11.12 5.45 -1.20
N THR A 242 10.38 4.45 -0.73
CA THR A 242 10.56 3.05 -1.15
C THR A 242 10.25 2.90 -2.63
N THR A 243 9.09 3.36 -3.09
CA THR A 243 8.70 3.40 -4.51
C THR A 243 9.73 4.18 -5.34
N PHE A 244 10.22 5.30 -4.81
CA PHE A 244 11.28 6.08 -5.44
C PHE A 244 12.54 5.23 -5.69
N CYS A 245 13.07 4.58 -4.65
CA CYS A 245 14.26 3.74 -4.79
C CYS A 245 14.03 2.54 -5.72
N SER A 246 12.84 1.95 -5.75
CA SER A 246 12.52 0.82 -6.63
C SER A 246 12.65 1.24 -8.11
N ILE A 247 12.00 2.33 -8.50
CA ILE A 247 12.06 2.82 -9.89
C ILE A 247 13.49 3.19 -10.30
N LEU A 248 14.26 3.80 -9.39
CA LEU A 248 15.67 4.13 -9.62
C LEU A 248 16.55 2.89 -9.82
N THR A 249 16.22 1.81 -9.12
CA THR A 249 16.97 0.55 -9.17
C THR A 249 16.75 -0.18 -10.48
N ASP A 250 15.52 -0.13 -11.00
CA ASP A 250 15.15 -0.75 -12.27
C ASP A 250 15.60 0.10 -13.46
N ASN A 251 15.65 1.42 -13.28
CA ASN A 251 16.01 2.38 -14.32
C ASN A 251 17.05 3.39 -13.80
N PRO A 252 18.33 3.01 -13.65
CA PRO A 252 19.33 3.93 -13.10
C PRO A 252 19.66 5.11 -14.03
N GLU A 253 19.44 4.97 -15.34
CA GLU A 253 19.84 5.96 -16.35
C GLU A 253 18.95 7.20 -16.42
N ILE A 254 17.69 7.09 -15.98
CA ILE A 254 16.69 8.17 -16.07
C ILE A 254 16.81 9.20 -14.93
N ALA A 255 17.59 8.88 -13.90
CA ALA A 255 17.63 9.63 -12.66
C ALA A 255 18.78 10.64 -12.62
N PRO A 256 18.52 11.89 -12.19
CA PRO A 256 19.59 12.82 -11.86
C PRO A 256 20.54 12.21 -10.81
N PRO A 257 21.87 12.40 -10.93
CA PRO A 257 22.82 11.86 -9.95
C PRO A 257 22.60 12.32 -8.50
N ALA A 258 21.92 13.45 -8.32
CA ALA A 258 21.59 14.01 -7.01
C ALA A 258 20.37 13.35 -6.32
N THR A 259 19.61 12.52 -7.03
CA THR A 259 18.36 11.96 -6.50
C THR A 259 18.59 10.99 -5.34
N LEU A 260 19.53 10.05 -5.46
CA LEU A 260 19.83 9.11 -4.38
C LEU A 260 20.39 9.81 -3.11
N PRO A 261 21.36 10.75 -3.20
CA PRO A 261 21.75 11.58 -2.06
C PRO A 261 20.60 12.35 -1.40
N MET A 262 19.66 12.90 -2.18
CA MET A 262 18.49 13.59 -1.65
C MET A 262 17.58 12.64 -0.85
N ILE A 263 17.38 11.42 -1.33
CA ILE A 263 16.60 10.38 -0.62
C ILE A 263 17.31 9.98 0.69
N GLU A 264 18.62 9.80 0.66
CA GLU A 264 19.44 9.50 1.85
C GLU A 264 19.32 10.61 2.91
N GLU A 265 19.39 11.88 2.50
CA GLU A 265 19.23 13.03 3.39
C GLU A 265 17.81 13.08 3.99
N HIS A 266 16.78 13.00 3.16
CA HIS A 266 15.38 13.05 3.61
C HIS A 266 15.08 11.90 4.58
N SER A 267 15.44 10.68 4.24
CA SER A 267 15.20 9.52 5.10
C SER A 267 15.94 9.59 6.44
N THR A 268 17.14 10.17 6.47
CA THR A 268 17.88 10.40 7.72
C THR A 268 17.10 11.32 8.66
N GLN A 269 16.51 12.40 8.14
CA GLN A 269 15.69 13.33 8.91
C GLN A 269 14.43 12.65 9.47
N LEU A 270 13.75 11.80 8.67
CA LEU A 270 12.56 11.05 9.10
C LEU A 270 12.91 10.08 10.24
N VAL A 271 13.98 9.30 10.09
CA VAL A 271 14.38 8.30 11.08
C VAL A 271 14.74 8.94 12.42
N GLN A 272 15.31 10.16 12.42
CA GLN A 272 15.62 10.90 13.63
C GLN A 272 14.37 11.32 14.43
N LYS A 273 13.21 11.48 13.76
CA LYS A 273 11.95 11.85 14.43
C LYS A 273 11.27 10.66 15.13
N ILE A 274 11.49 9.43 14.65
CA ILE A 274 10.80 8.21 15.14
C ILE A 274 10.81 8.07 16.66
N PRO A 275 11.95 8.16 17.38
CA PRO A 275 11.98 7.92 18.83
C PRO A 275 11.04 8.85 19.62
N SER A 276 10.87 10.09 19.17
CA SER A 276 10.00 11.07 19.84
C SER A 276 8.51 10.82 19.58
N LEU A 277 8.17 10.27 18.40
CA LEU A 277 6.78 9.98 18.03
C LEU A 277 6.24 8.74 18.75
N VAL A 278 7.10 7.73 18.96
CA VAL A 278 6.68 6.42 19.50
C VAL A 278 6.71 6.34 21.03
N GLN A 279 7.20 7.37 21.73
CA GLN A 279 7.37 7.36 23.20
C GLN A 279 6.10 6.93 23.94
N ASP A 280 4.94 7.42 23.49
CA ASP A 280 3.63 7.13 24.08
C ASP A 280 2.74 6.27 23.16
N LYS A 281 3.33 5.68 22.10
CA LYS A 281 2.64 4.93 21.03
C LYS A 281 3.36 3.61 20.68
N PRO A 282 3.70 2.75 21.66
CA PRO A 282 4.43 1.50 21.40
C PRO A 282 3.69 0.54 20.46
N GLU A 283 2.36 0.62 20.38
CA GLU A 283 1.52 -0.16 19.49
C GLU A 283 1.77 0.13 18.00
N ARG A 284 2.25 1.34 17.65
CA ARG A 284 2.59 1.75 16.28
C ARG A 284 4.00 1.36 15.86
N LEU A 285 4.83 0.89 16.79
CA LEU A 285 6.26 0.63 16.54
C LEU A 285 6.50 -0.46 15.49
N GLN A 286 5.63 -1.47 15.42
CA GLN A 286 5.73 -2.54 14.41
C GLN A 286 5.56 -1.98 12.99
N GLU A 287 4.54 -1.17 12.75
CA GLU A 287 4.22 -0.58 11.45
C GLU A 287 5.35 0.34 10.94
N ILE A 288 5.85 1.21 11.82
CA ILE A 288 6.97 2.10 11.51
C ILE A 288 8.23 1.28 11.20
N SER A 289 8.53 0.28 12.04
CA SER A 289 9.71 -0.57 11.85
C SER A 289 9.62 -1.36 10.54
N PHE A 290 8.43 -1.82 10.18
CA PHE A 290 8.19 -2.55 8.95
C PHE A 290 8.41 -1.67 7.72
N SER A 291 7.81 -0.48 7.71
CA SER A 291 7.99 0.51 6.62
C SER A 291 9.45 0.92 6.48
N LYS A 292 10.16 1.13 7.60
CA LYS A 292 11.59 1.40 7.62
C LYS A 292 12.42 0.23 7.05
N ALA A 293 12.07 -1.00 7.36
CA ALA A 293 12.79 -2.18 6.87
C ALA A 293 12.67 -2.36 5.35
N ASN A 294 11.45 -2.15 4.82
CA ASN A 294 11.19 -2.15 3.38
C ASN A 294 11.99 -1.05 2.68
N PHE A 295 11.90 0.19 3.16
CA PHE A 295 12.66 1.30 2.62
C PHE A 295 14.18 1.04 2.64
N ALA A 296 14.71 0.58 3.78
CA ALA A 296 16.14 0.32 3.93
C ALA A 296 16.63 -0.73 2.92
N SER A 297 15.84 -1.78 2.67
CA SER A 297 16.21 -2.85 1.74
C SER A 297 16.33 -2.36 0.30
N VAL A 298 15.39 -1.53 -0.17
CA VAL A 298 15.41 -0.98 -1.53
C VAL A 298 16.48 0.11 -1.67
N LEU A 299 16.69 0.94 -0.63
CA LEU A 299 17.78 1.92 -0.61
C LEU A 299 19.16 1.24 -0.71
N LEU A 300 19.36 0.13 0.03
CA LEU A 300 20.60 -0.64 -0.02
C LEU A 300 20.80 -1.30 -1.39
N GLU A 301 19.73 -1.76 -2.03
CA GLU A 301 19.80 -2.29 -3.40
C GLU A 301 20.28 -1.23 -4.39
N ALA A 302 19.65 -0.04 -4.38
CA ALA A 302 20.04 1.08 -5.21
C ALA A 302 21.51 1.49 -4.95
N GLY A 303 21.89 1.57 -3.66
CA GLY A 303 23.26 1.88 -3.26
C GLY A 303 24.27 0.82 -3.72
N PHE A 304 23.89 -0.45 -3.72
CA PHE A 304 24.73 -1.55 -4.17
C PHE A 304 24.89 -1.55 -5.70
N LYS A 305 23.80 -1.44 -6.46
CA LYS A 305 23.85 -1.39 -7.95
C LYS A 305 24.61 -0.17 -8.47
N THR A 306 24.61 0.94 -7.71
CA THR A 306 25.39 2.15 -8.03
C THR A 306 26.83 2.12 -7.49
N GLY A 307 27.24 1.05 -6.80
CA GLY A 307 28.59 0.88 -6.26
C GLY A 307 28.91 1.73 -5.03
N LYS A 308 27.91 2.36 -4.40
CA LYS A 308 28.07 3.09 -3.12
C LYS A 308 28.23 2.16 -1.92
N VAL A 309 27.63 0.97 -1.99
CA VAL A 309 27.60 0.00 -0.90
C VAL A 309 28.15 -1.34 -1.40
N ASP A 310 28.94 -2.03 -0.59
CA ASP A 310 29.44 -3.37 -0.91
C ASP A 310 28.46 -4.48 -0.49
N ALA A 311 28.67 -5.71 -0.98
CA ALA A 311 27.78 -6.84 -0.73
C ALA A 311 27.68 -7.19 0.77
N ALA A 312 28.76 -7.00 1.54
CA ALA A 312 28.79 -7.32 2.96
C ALA A 312 27.96 -6.33 3.77
N THR A 313 28.04 -5.05 3.42
CA THR A 313 27.27 -3.97 4.02
C THR A 313 25.81 -4.08 3.64
N TYR A 314 25.48 -4.34 2.36
CA TYR A 314 24.10 -4.58 1.92
C TYR A 314 23.49 -5.72 2.75
N LYS A 315 24.15 -6.88 2.82
CA LYS A 315 23.67 -8.00 3.65
C LYS A 315 23.47 -7.57 5.11
N LYS A 316 24.51 -7.03 5.74
CA LYS A 316 24.50 -6.71 7.18
C LYS A 316 23.37 -5.75 7.54
N GLU A 317 23.22 -4.66 6.78
CA GLU A 317 22.24 -3.62 7.09
C GLU A 317 20.81 -4.07 6.74
N ARG A 318 20.61 -4.87 5.67
CA ARG A 318 19.31 -5.50 5.37
C ARG A 318 18.89 -6.47 6.46
N ASP A 319 19.79 -7.35 6.89
CA ASP A 319 19.53 -8.29 7.99
C ASP A 319 19.15 -7.52 9.27
N ALA A 320 19.88 -6.45 9.59
CA ALA A 320 19.62 -5.62 10.77
C ALA A 320 18.26 -4.93 10.71
N ALA A 321 17.82 -4.50 9.53
CA ALA A 321 16.54 -3.83 9.36
C ALA A 321 15.33 -4.73 9.70
N PHE A 322 15.40 -6.02 9.37
CA PHE A 322 14.34 -7.00 9.69
C PHE A 322 14.52 -7.69 11.06
N ASN A 323 15.70 -7.61 11.68
CA ASN A 323 16.01 -8.26 12.95
C ASN A 323 15.79 -7.35 14.17
N VAL A 324 14.67 -6.62 14.19
CA VAL A 324 14.24 -5.80 15.33
C VAL A 324 13.12 -6.51 16.13
N PRO A 325 13.03 -6.32 17.46
CA PRO A 325 12.13 -7.10 18.33
C PRO A 325 10.66 -7.11 17.88
N GLU A 326 10.18 -5.99 17.34
CA GLU A 326 8.79 -5.77 16.96
C GLU A 326 8.41 -6.49 15.66
N LEU A 327 9.39 -6.73 14.78
CA LEU A 327 9.21 -7.52 13.55
C LEU A 327 9.42 -9.01 13.79
N VAL A 328 10.32 -9.37 14.71
CA VAL A 328 10.66 -10.78 15.00
C VAL A 328 9.61 -11.43 15.91
N SER A 329 9.19 -10.76 16.98
CA SER A 329 8.33 -11.37 18.01
C SER A 329 6.87 -11.48 17.58
N ASN A 330 6.42 -10.55 16.74
CA ASN A 330 5.02 -10.42 16.29
C ASN A 330 4.92 -10.48 14.75
N GLY A 331 5.83 -11.19 14.07
CA GLY A 331 5.91 -11.20 12.62
C GLY A 331 4.64 -11.73 11.94
N THR A 332 4.03 -10.90 11.09
CA THR A 332 2.89 -11.25 10.24
C THR A 332 3.34 -11.99 8.98
N ALA A 333 2.40 -12.56 8.22
CA ALA A 333 2.70 -13.15 6.91
C ALA A 333 3.33 -12.13 5.97
N GLU A 334 2.81 -10.90 5.97
CA GLU A 334 3.31 -9.78 5.20
C GLU A 334 4.75 -9.40 5.53
N ILE A 335 5.12 -9.34 6.82
CA ILE A 335 6.49 -9.07 7.26
C ILE A 335 7.44 -10.18 6.77
N MET A 336 7.03 -11.45 6.92
CA MET A 336 7.82 -12.59 6.45
C MET A 336 7.99 -12.62 4.93
N LEU A 337 6.93 -12.29 4.19
CA LEU A 337 6.93 -12.20 2.74
C LEU A 337 7.86 -11.08 2.25
N SER A 338 7.77 -9.89 2.85
CA SER A 338 8.61 -8.75 2.49
C SER A 338 10.08 -9.02 2.81
N ASN A 339 10.34 -9.66 3.95
CA ASN A 339 11.68 -10.08 4.30
C ASN A 339 12.26 -11.09 3.29
N ALA A 340 11.45 -12.08 2.88
CA ALA A 340 11.83 -13.04 1.85
C ALA A 340 12.09 -12.37 0.48
N ARG A 341 11.28 -11.38 0.10
CA ARG A 341 11.46 -10.59 -1.13
C ARG A 341 12.74 -9.75 -1.10
N SER A 342 13.08 -9.17 0.05
CA SER A 342 14.35 -8.43 0.20
C SER A 342 15.57 -9.33 -0.05
N LEU A 343 15.49 -10.60 0.37
CA LEU A 343 16.53 -11.60 0.14
C LEU A 343 16.59 -12.07 -1.32
N LEU A 344 15.45 -12.15 -2.02
CA LEU A 344 15.42 -12.44 -3.45
C LEU A 344 16.05 -11.28 -4.24
N SER A 345 15.71 -10.04 -3.90
CA SER A 345 16.27 -8.83 -4.51
C SER A 345 17.77 -8.72 -4.26
N PHE A 346 18.24 -9.04 -3.05
CA PHE A 346 19.67 -9.17 -2.74
C PHE A 346 20.36 -10.22 -3.62
N ASN A 347 19.74 -11.38 -3.84
CA ASN A 347 20.26 -12.39 -4.77
C ASN A 347 20.35 -11.88 -6.21
N SER A 348 19.31 -11.19 -6.69
CA SER A 348 19.28 -10.65 -8.06
C SER A 348 20.35 -9.58 -8.24
N ALA A 349 20.45 -8.63 -7.33
CA ALA A 349 21.48 -7.60 -7.34
C ALA A 349 22.90 -8.21 -7.33
N LEU A 350 23.16 -9.25 -6.52
CA LEU A 350 24.42 -9.97 -6.56
C LEU A 350 24.67 -10.65 -7.92
N ALA A 351 23.64 -11.22 -8.55
CA ALA A 351 23.77 -11.86 -9.85
C ALA A 351 24.16 -10.85 -10.95
N ASP A 352 23.60 -9.64 -10.89
CA ASP A 352 23.85 -8.56 -11.86
C ASP A 352 25.27 -8.01 -11.75
N VAL A 353 25.76 -7.81 -10.52
CA VAL A 353 27.06 -7.16 -10.28
C VAL A 353 28.22 -8.17 -10.19
N TYR A 354 28.00 -9.34 -9.57
CA TYR A 354 29.03 -10.34 -9.30
C TYR A 354 28.57 -11.76 -9.67
N SER A 355 29.02 -12.26 -10.83
CA SER A 355 28.67 -13.61 -11.30
C SER A 355 29.16 -14.76 -10.41
N ASN A 356 30.01 -14.53 -9.42
CA ASN A 356 30.72 -15.59 -8.67
C ASN A 356 30.37 -15.68 -7.18
N GLU A 357 29.42 -14.88 -6.67
CA GLU A 357 29.01 -14.87 -5.25
C GLU A 357 28.05 -16.02 -4.87
N GLY A 358 28.32 -17.22 -5.38
CA GLY A 358 27.42 -18.38 -5.25
C GLY A 358 27.10 -18.77 -3.80
N ALA A 359 28.05 -18.59 -2.86
CA ALA A 359 27.84 -18.89 -1.45
C ALA A 359 26.91 -17.89 -0.76
N LEU A 360 27.07 -16.58 -1.03
CA LEU A 360 26.18 -15.55 -0.48
C LEU A 360 24.76 -15.70 -1.04
N ARG A 361 24.65 -15.90 -2.36
CA ARG A 361 23.36 -16.13 -3.04
C ARG A 361 22.66 -17.38 -2.50
N TRP A 362 23.39 -18.50 -2.33
CA TRP A 362 22.85 -19.72 -1.74
C TRP A 362 22.25 -19.48 -0.35
N ASN A 363 22.98 -18.78 0.52
CA ASN A 363 22.51 -18.48 1.87
C ASN A 363 21.25 -17.60 1.86
N ALA A 364 21.25 -16.53 1.05
CA ALA A 364 20.12 -15.62 0.94
C ALA A 364 18.85 -16.33 0.45
N LEU A 365 18.98 -17.16 -0.60
CA LEU A 365 17.86 -17.93 -1.15
C LEU A 365 17.33 -18.99 -0.16
N THR A 366 18.22 -19.64 0.58
CA THR A 366 17.83 -20.61 1.61
C THR A 366 17.08 -19.93 2.76
N GLU A 367 17.55 -18.76 3.20
CA GLU A 367 16.89 -17.93 4.22
C GLU A 367 15.52 -17.43 3.72
N SER A 368 15.43 -17.00 2.46
CA SER A 368 14.17 -16.58 1.83
C SER A 368 13.13 -17.70 1.86
N ILE A 369 13.52 -18.93 1.51
CA ILE A 369 12.65 -20.12 1.60
C ILE A 369 12.18 -20.38 3.03
N GLN A 370 13.01 -20.14 4.05
CA GLN A 370 12.63 -20.31 5.46
C GLN A 370 11.58 -19.29 5.88
N HIS A 371 11.73 -18.02 5.49
CA HIS A 371 10.74 -16.98 5.75
C HIS A 371 9.41 -17.28 5.04
N LEU A 372 9.45 -17.67 3.76
CA LEU A 372 8.25 -18.08 3.01
C LEU A 372 7.58 -19.31 3.62
N ALA A 373 8.36 -20.30 4.06
CA ALA A 373 7.82 -21.48 4.73
C ALA A 373 7.16 -21.12 6.08
N THR A 374 7.68 -20.12 6.77
CA THR A 374 7.09 -19.59 8.00
C THR A 374 5.80 -18.83 7.71
N ALA A 375 5.81 -17.94 6.71
CA ALA A 375 4.63 -17.20 6.25
C ALA A 375 3.46 -18.14 5.91
N SER A 376 3.72 -19.22 5.15
CA SER A 376 2.69 -20.20 4.76
C SER A 376 1.99 -20.94 5.93
N LYS A 377 2.53 -20.84 7.14
CA LYS A 377 1.99 -21.48 8.36
C LYS A 377 1.27 -20.50 9.28
N ILE A 378 1.30 -19.21 8.97
CA ILE A 378 0.62 -18.19 9.78
C ILE A 378 -0.89 -18.37 9.62
N GLN A 379 -1.59 -18.43 10.75
CA GLN A 379 -3.02 -18.62 10.79
C GLN A 379 -3.74 -17.39 10.20
N GLY A 380 -4.67 -17.62 9.28
CA GLY A 380 -5.44 -16.55 8.66
C GLY A 380 -4.75 -15.85 7.49
N ILE A 381 -3.65 -16.42 6.96
CA ILE A 381 -3.06 -15.94 5.70
C ILE A 381 -4.09 -15.95 4.58
N GLU A 382 -4.17 -14.84 3.83
CA GLU A 382 -5.10 -14.72 2.71
C GLU A 382 -4.73 -15.71 1.59
N GLN A 383 -5.72 -16.15 0.82
CA GLN A 383 -5.49 -17.15 -0.22
C GLN A 383 -4.51 -16.65 -1.30
N SER A 384 -4.61 -15.37 -1.67
CA SER A 384 -3.70 -14.71 -2.62
C SER A 384 -2.26 -14.66 -2.09
N GLU A 385 -2.08 -14.29 -0.81
CA GLU A 385 -0.77 -14.28 -0.16
C GLU A 385 -0.16 -15.68 -0.05
N LEU A 386 -0.98 -16.70 0.21
CA LEU A 386 -0.53 -18.08 0.23
C LEU A 386 -0.12 -18.58 -1.17
N ALA A 387 -0.87 -18.19 -2.21
CA ALA A 387 -0.51 -18.47 -3.59
C ALA A 387 0.84 -17.82 -3.96
N LEU A 388 1.01 -16.54 -3.62
CA LEU A 388 2.25 -15.80 -3.80
C LEU A 388 3.42 -16.43 -3.03
N THR A 389 3.18 -16.85 -1.78
CA THR A 389 4.20 -17.56 -0.98
C THR A 389 4.69 -18.82 -1.69
N HIS A 390 3.78 -19.57 -2.32
CA HIS A 390 4.15 -20.73 -3.11
C HIS A 390 4.89 -20.35 -4.40
N LEU A 391 4.47 -19.31 -5.10
CA LEU A 391 5.14 -18.82 -6.31
C LEU A 391 6.61 -18.48 -6.01
N LEU A 392 6.84 -17.62 -5.00
CA LEU A 392 8.18 -17.19 -4.60
C LEU A 392 9.06 -18.34 -4.09
N ARG A 393 8.48 -19.38 -3.48
CA ARG A 393 9.24 -20.59 -3.12
C ARG A 393 9.65 -21.39 -4.34
N GLY A 394 8.82 -21.38 -5.39
CA GLY A 394 9.18 -21.91 -6.70
C GLY A 394 10.38 -21.17 -7.28
N ASP A 395 10.29 -19.84 -7.31
CA ASP A 395 11.34 -18.95 -7.84
C ASP A 395 12.66 -19.16 -7.09
N ALA A 396 12.64 -19.13 -5.76
CA ALA A 396 13.82 -19.36 -4.92
C ALA A 396 14.48 -20.72 -5.17
N ASN A 397 13.70 -21.78 -5.43
CA ASN A 397 14.25 -23.09 -5.77
C ASN A 397 14.85 -23.12 -7.18
N LEU A 398 14.28 -22.40 -8.15
CA LEU A 398 14.89 -22.26 -9.47
C LEU A 398 16.15 -21.40 -9.44
N PHE A 399 16.20 -20.33 -8.64
CA PHE A 399 17.43 -19.58 -8.42
C PHE A 399 18.52 -20.46 -7.81
N LEU A 400 18.19 -21.26 -6.79
CA LEU A 400 19.14 -22.23 -6.22
C LEU A 400 19.59 -23.25 -7.27
N TYR A 401 18.69 -23.71 -8.14
CA TYR A 401 19.03 -24.58 -9.26
C TYR A 401 19.98 -23.90 -10.25
N ALA A 402 19.74 -22.64 -10.61
CA ALA A 402 20.57 -21.88 -11.53
C ALA A 402 22.01 -21.71 -11.02
N LEU A 403 22.23 -21.64 -9.69
CA LEU A 403 23.57 -21.64 -9.11
C LEU A 403 24.37 -22.92 -9.41
N ALA A 404 23.72 -24.03 -9.81
CA ALA A 404 24.40 -25.26 -10.22
C ALA A 404 25.06 -25.13 -11.61
N LEU A 405 24.63 -24.16 -12.40
CA LEU A 405 25.06 -23.99 -13.78
C LEU A 405 26.29 -23.06 -13.86
N PRO A 406 27.11 -23.16 -14.93
CA PRO A 406 28.15 -22.19 -15.22
C PRO A 406 27.58 -20.77 -15.39
N PRO A 407 28.32 -19.71 -15.00
CA PRO A 407 29.69 -19.74 -14.48
C PRO A 407 29.79 -20.10 -12.98
N VAL A 408 28.68 -20.04 -12.21
CA VAL A 408 28.70 -20.16 -10.75
C VAL A 408 29.15 -21.56 -10.29
N SER A 409 28.54 -22.62 -10.84
CA SER A 409 28.86 -24.03 -10.52
C SER A 409 28.94 -24.32 -9.01
N HIS A 410 28.00 -23.82 -8.22
CA HIS A 410 28.01 -23.97 -6.76
C HIS A 410 27.75 -25.43 -6.36
N GLN A 411 28.67 -26.03 -5.59
CA GLN A 411 28.66 -27.47 -5.32
C GLN A 411 27.39 -27.97 -4.62
N SER A 412 26.83 -27.20 -3.68
CA SER A 412 25.58 -27.56 -2.99
C SER A 412 24.40 -27.57 -3.95
N ALA A 413 24.37 -26.64 -4.92
CA ALA A 413 23.34 -26.57 -5.95
C ALA A 413 23.45 -27.76 -6.91
N ILE A 414 24.67 -28.08 -7.38
CA ILE A 414 24.93 -29.24 -8.25
C ILE A 414 24.44 -30.53 -7.58
N THR A 415 24.78 -30.70 -6.30
CA THR A 415 24.42 -31.90 -5.53
C THR A 415 22.91 -32.05 -5.36
N ASN A 416 22.18 -30.92 -5.28
CA ASN A 416 20.75 -30.90 -5.02
C ASN A 416 19.88 -30.57 -6.25
N ALA A 417 20.47 -30.43 -7.45
CA ALA A 417 19.79 -29.89 -8.64
C ALA A 417 18.45 -30.58 -8.95
N ALA A 418 18.41 -31.92 -8.91
CA ALA A 418 17.18 -32.69 -9.15
C ALA A 418 16.09 -32.40 -8.09
N ASN A 419 16.48 -32.24 -6.82
CA ASN A 419 15.55 -31.92 -5.74
C ASN A 419 15.05 -30.48 -5.83
N LEU A 420 15.91 -29.54 -6.21
CA LEU A 420 15.55 -28.13 -6.39
C LEU A 420 14.50 -27.97 -7.50
N ALA A 421 14.73 -28.56 -8.68
CA ALA A 421 13.75 -28.55 -9.78
C ALA A 421 12.42 -29.21 -9.37
N LYS A 422 12.48 -30.34 -8.66
CA LYS A 422 11.28 -31.02 -8.13
C LYS A 422 10.51 -30.15 -7.12
N ASN A 423 11.22 -29.47 -6.21
CA ASN A 423 10.59 -28.60 -5.23
C ASN A 423 9.92 -27.40 -5.92
N ALA A 424 10.59 -26.80 -6.91
CA ALA A 424 10.03 -25.72 -7.70
C ALA A 424 8.71 -26.15 -8.38
N GLU A 425 8.70 -27.32 -9.04
CA GLU A 425 7.48 -27.89 -9.65
C GLU A 425 6.32 -27.96 -8.66
N VAL A 426 6.57 -28.52 -7.47
CA VAL A 426 5.54 -28.69 -6.44
C VAL A 426 4.98 -27.35 -5.98
N PHE A 427 5.84 -26.36 -5.77
CA PHE A 427 5.43 -25.04 -5.29
C PHE A 427 4.66 -24.27 -6.36
N TYR A 428 5.14 -24.24 -7.60
CA TYR A 428 4.39 -23.63 -8.71
C TYR A 428 3.04 -24.28 -8.96
N ARG A 429 2.96 -25.62 -8.88
CA ARG A 429 1.68 -26.32 -9.00
C ARG A 429 0.70 -25.93 -7.89
N ASN A 430 1.19 -25.69 -6.68
CA ASN A 430 0.36 -25.24 -5.57
C ASN A 430 -0.06 -23.77 -5.75
N ALA A 431 0.83 -22.90 -6.20
CA ALA A 431 0.51 -21.51 -6.55
C ALA A 431 -0.61 -21.48 -7.60
N SER A 432 -0.48 -22.22 -8.71
CA SER A 432 -1.49 -22.32 -9.77
C SER A 432 -2.86 -22.82 -9.28
N LYS A 433 -2.88 -23.69 -8.26
CA LYS A 433 -4.15 -24.16 -7.66
C LYS A 433 -4.82 -23.13 -6.77
N LEU A 434 -4.05 -22.23 -6.16
CA LEU A 434 -4.51 -21.25 -5.19
C LEU A 434 -4.80 -19.89 -5.81
N SER A 435 -4.14 -19.54 -6.93
CA SER A 435 -4.34 -18.28 -7.63
C SER A 435 -5.79 -18.10 -8.09
N GLY A 436 -6.37 -16.95 -7.74
CA GLY A 436 -7.70 -16.53 -8.18
C GLY A 436 -7.67 -15.91 -9.59
N ALA A 437 -6.61 -15.17 -9.92
CA ALA A 437 -6.44 -14.53 -11.22
C ALA A 437 -6.03 -15.57 -12.29
N ARG A 438 -6.64 -15.45 -13.48
CA ARG A 438 -6.40 -16.37 -14.60
C ARG A 438 -4.95 -16.35 -15.06
N GLU A 439 -4.35 -15.16 -15.09
CA GLU A 439 -2.99 -14.93 -15.55
C GLU A 439 -1.96 -15.54 -14.60
N GLU A 440 -1.99 -15.16 -13.31
CA GLU A 440 -1.12 -15.75 -12.28
C GLU A 440 -1.17 -17.28 -12.28
N LYS A 441 -2.38 -17.84 -12.43
CA LYS A 441 -2.59 -19.28 -12.53
C LYS A 441 -1.88 -19.89 -13.73
N ALA A 442 -1.93 -19.22 -14.88
CA ALA A 442 -1.28 -19.66 -16.11
C ALA A 442 0.25 -19.57 -15.99
N VAL A 443 0.78 -18.46 -15.48
CA VAL A 443 2.22 -18.26 -15.22
C VAL A 443 2.75 -19.36 -14.30
N ALA A 444 2.10 -19.58 -13.16
CA ALA A 444 2.48 -20.64 -12.23
C ALA A 444 2.37 -22.04 -12.85
N ALA A 445 1.38 -22.31 -13.70
CA ALA A 445 1.27 -23.59 -14.39
C ALA A 445 2.44 -23.80 -15.37
N LEU A 446 2.81 -22.79 -16.16
CA LEU A 446 3.93 -22.86 -17.08
C LEU A 446 5.25 -23.07 -16.33
N ARG A 447 5.53 -22.29 -15.29
CA ARG A 447 6.72 -22.44 -14.44
C ARG A 447 6.80 -23.85 -13.81
N SER A 448 5.66 -24.45 -13.46
CA SER A 448 5.57 -25.85 -13.01
C SER A 448 5.98 -26.83 -14.11
N THR A 449 5.47 -26.67 -15.34
CA THR A 449 5.84 -27.49 -16.50
C THR A 449 7.32 -27.37 -16.85
N VAL A 450 7.89 -26.16 -16.82
CA VAL A 450 9.32 -25.93 -17.04
C VAL A 450 10.15 -26.68 -15.99
N SER A 451 9.79 -26.55 -14.71
CA SER A 451 10.47 -27.21 -13.60
C SER A 451 10.42 -28.75 -13.72
N GLN A 452 9.32 -29.30 -14.22
CA GLN A 452 9.19 -30.73 -14.51
C GLN A 452 10.16 -31.19 -15.60
N HIS A 453 10.35 -30.42 -16.67
CA HIS A 453 11.30 -30.77 -17.73
C HIS A 453 12.75 -30.61 -17.25
N LEU A 454 13.07 -29.57 -16.46
CA LEU A 454 14.39 -29.43 -15.81
C LEU A 454 14.71 -30.64 -14.91
N GLN A 455 13.73 -31.12 -14.16
CA GLN A 455 13.89 -32.34 -13.35
C GLN A 455 14.25 -33.56 -14.23
N GLN A 456 13.60 -33.72 -15.38
CA GLN A 456 13.90 -34.80 -16.33
C GLN A 456 15.28 -34.65 -16.94
N GLN A 457 15.68 -33.43 -17.31
CA GLN A 457 17.02 -33.14 -17.82
C GLN A 457 18.10 -33.58 -16.84
N VAL A 458 17.97 -33.27 -15.55
CA VAL A 458 18.94 -33.70 -14.53
C VAL A 458 18.93 -35.22 -14.34
N ALA A 459 17.75 -35.85 -14.36
CA ALA A 459 17.62 -37.28 -14.10
C ALA A 459 18.04 -38.17 -15.27
N GLN A 460 17.82 -37.72 -16.50
CA GLN A 460 17.94 -38.53 -17.73
C GLN A 460 19.00 -38.00 -18.70
N GLY A 461 19.56 -36.81 -18.45
CA GLY A 461 20.51 -36.16 -19.36
C GLY A 461 19.87 -35.66 -20.66
N THR A 462 18.54 -35.61 -20.74
CA THR A 462 17.81 -35.10 -21.91
C THR A 462 17.88 -33.57 -21.96
N PRO A 463 18.14 -32.96 -23.13
CA PRO A 463 18.01 -31.51 -23.28
C PRO A 463 16.61 -31.02 -22.93
N LEU A 464 16.51 -29.78 -22.47
CA LEU A 464 15.23 -29.11 -22.24
C LEU A 464 14.47 -28.97 -23.57
N ASP A 465 13.28 -29.57 -23.68
CA ASP A 465 12.45 -29.53 -24.88
C ASP A 465 11.53 -28.29 -24.87
N ILE A 466 12.10 -27.16 -25.28
CA ILE A 466 11.38 -25.88 -25.36
C ILE A 466 10.20 -25.98 -26.33
N GLY A 467 10.35 -26.68 -27.45
CA GLY A 467 9.29 -26.89 -28.44
C GLY A 467 8.07 -27.59 -27.84
N ALA A 468 8.28 -28.61 -27.01
CA ALA A 468 7.19 -29.28 -26.30
C ALA A 468 6.51 -28.37 -25.27
N ILE A 469 7.28 -27.58 -24.51
CA ILE A 469 6.74 -26.63 -23.53
C ILE A 469 5.86 -25.57 -24.22
N VAL A 470 6.39 -24.94 -25.27
CA VAL A 470 5.70 -23.89 -26.03
C VAL A 470 4.44 -24.42 -26.72
N SER A 471 4.53 -25.58 -27.38
CA SER A 471 3.39 -26.15 -28.11
C SER A 471 2.28 -26.70 -27.21
N SER A 472 2.60 -27.07 -25.96
CA SER A 472 1.63 -27.59 -24.99
C SER A 472 0.99 -26.51 -24.12
N SER A 473 1.41 -25.25 -24.24
CA SER A 473 0.87 -24.14 -23.45
C SER A 473 -0.61 -23.87 -23.74
N PRO A 474 -1.51 -23.94 -22.74
CA PRO A 474 -2.93 -23.62 -22.91
C PRO A 474 -3.21 -22.16 -23.26
N SER A 475 -2.27 -21.25 -22.95
CA SER A 475 -2.37 -19.82 -23.24
C SER A 475 -1.83 -19.46 -24.64
N GLY A 476 -1.28 -20.45 -25.35
CA GLY A 476 -0.77 -20.30 -26.71
C GLY A 476 0.77 -20.22 -26.79
N PRO A 477 1.34 -20.49 -27.98
CA PRO A 477 2.80 -20.53 -28.17
C PRO A 477 3.50 -19.20 -27.91
N GLN A 478 2.97 -18.10 -28.43
CA GLN A 478 3.60 -16.78 -28.30
C GLN A 478 3.70 -16.35 -26.84
N TRP A 479 2.59 -16.44 -26.10
CA TRP A 479 2.58 -16.16 -24.66
C TRP A 479 3.58 -17.04 -23.90
N ALA A 480 3.73 -18.33 -24.28
CA ALA A 480 4.69 -19.20 -23.63
C ALA A 480 6.14 -18.80 -23.89
N VAL A 481 6.44 -18.30 -25.10
CA VAL A 481 7.76 -17.75 -25.45
C VAL A 481 8.05 -16.51 -24.62
N GLU A 482 7.12 -15.54 -24.58
CA GLU A 482 7.24 -14.32 -23.77
C GLU A 482 7.52 -14.67 -22.30
N GLN A 483 6.78 -15.62 -21.73
CA GLN A 483 7.01 -16.06 -20.35
C GLN A 483 8.33 -16.80 -20.12
N LEU A 484 8.86 -17.51 -21.12
CA LEU A 484 10.18 -18.12 -21.03
C LEU A 484 11.28 -17.06 -21.10
N GLU A 485 11.09 -16.02 -21.92
CA GLU A 485 11.99 -14.87 -21.99
C GLU A 485 12.02 -14.13 -20.65
N ASP A 486 10.86 -13.92 -20.03
CA ASP A 486 10.74 -13.35 -18.67
C ASP A 486 11.52 -14.20 -17.65
N MET A 487 11.34 -15.53 -17.65
CA MET A 487 12.08 -16.42 -16.75
C MET A 487 13.61 -16.36 -16.96
N VAL A 488 14.07 -16.11 -18.19
CA VAL A 488 15.50 -15.90 -18.48
C VAL A 488 15.96 -14.53 -17.99
N ALA A 489 15.17 -13.48 -18.24
CA ALA A 489 15.48 -12.11 -17.80
C ALA A 489 15.53 -12.00 -16.26
N GLU A 490 14.60 -12.66 -15.57
CA GLU A 490 14.57 -12.76 -14.11
C GLU A 490 15.72 -13.60 -13.53
N GLY A 491 16.44 -14.37 -14.36
CA GLY A 491 17.53 -15.26 -13.93
C GLY A 491 17.07 -16.61 -13.34
N LEU A 492 15.81 -16.99 -13.54
CA LEU A 492 15.28 -18.31 -13.16
C LEU A 492 15.77 -19.42 -14.11
N LEU A 493 16.08 -19.05 -15.35
CA LEU A 493 16.65 -19.91 -16.39
C LEU A 493 17.98 -19.34 -16.88
N PRO A 494 18.89 -20.17 -17.40
CA PRO A 494 20.19 -19.68 -17.89
C PRO A 494 20.03 -18.84 -19.16
N GLN A 495 20.79 -17.74 -19.27
CA GLN A 495 20.84 -16.88 -20.46
C GLN A 495 21.28 -17.60 -21.75
N SER A 496 21.96 -18.75 -21.62
CA SER A 496 22.35 -19.57 -22.77
C SER A 496 21.18 -20.37 -23.37
N LEU A 497 20.00 -20.34 -22.74
CA LEU A 497 18.82 -21.00 -23.26
C LEU A 497 18.35 -20.29 -24.53
N THR A 498 18.35 -21.02 -25.66
CA THR A 498 17.78 -20.54 -26.92
C THR A 498 16.28 -20.85 -26.91
N ILE A 499 15.45 -19.80 -26.88
CA ILE A 499 13.98 -19.90 -26.86
C ILE A 499 13.44 -19.97 -28.30
#